data_AF-A0A8T7HAT2-F1
#
_entry.id   AF-A0A8T7HAT2-F1
#
_cell.length_a   1.000
_cell.length_b   1.000
_cell.length_c   1.000
_cell.angle_alpha   90.00
_cell.angle_beta   90.00
_cell.angle_gamma   90.00
#
_symmetry.space_group_name_H-M   'P 1'
#
loop_
_entity.id
_entity.type
_entity.pdbx_description
1 polymer ?
#
loop_
_entity_poly.entity_id
_entity_poly.type
_entity_poly.pdbx_seq_one_letter_code
_entity_poly.pdbx_strand_id
1 'polypeptide(L)' 'MPKRIGIIPRAPIGRILENAGARRVSMEAMEAFAQFLEDRGAEIAEKAVRIAKHSGRKTVHDGDVRLAVK' A
#
# COMPACT_ATOMS: atom_id res chain seq x y z
N MET A 1 16.33 4.61 16.86
CA MET A 1 15.20 3.77 16.44
C MET A 1 15.66 2.88 15.29
N PRO A 2 15.42 1.56 15.32
CA PRO A 2 15.78 0.70 14.20
C PRO A 2 15.03 1.16 12.95
N LYS A 3 15.73 1.29 11.82
CA LYS A 3 15.11 1.58 10.54
C LYS A 3 14.19 0.41 10.18
N ARG A 4 12.88 0.61 10.22
CA ARG A 4 11.92 -0.36 9.70
C ARG A 4 12.22 -0.54 8.21
N ILE A 5 12.47 -1.76 7.79
CA ILE A 5 12.54 -2.10 6.37
C ILE A 5 11.08 -2.20 5.91
N GLY A 6 10.59 -1.15 5.24
CA GLY A 6 9.26 -1.15 4.64
C GLY A 6 9.12 -2.24 3.57
N ILE A 7 7.90 -2.73 3.39
CA ILE A 7 7.53 -3.70 2.35
C ILE A 7 7.71 -3.08 0.96
N ILE A 8 7.44 -1.77 0.82
CA ILE A 8 7.55 -1.05 -0.44
C ILE A 8 8.95 -0.43 -0.58
N PRO A 9 9.70 -0.74 -1.66
CA PRO A 9 11.00 -0.11 -1.90
C PRO A 9 10.89 1.41 -2.07
N ARG A 10 11.92 2.14 -1.62
CA ARG A 10 11.93 3.62 -1.66
C ARG A 10 11.83 4.21 -3.07
N ALA A 11 12.48 3.60 -4.07
CA ALA A 11 12.54 4.16 -5.43
C ALA A 11 11.15 4.29 -6.10
N PRO A 12 10.27 3.25 -6.10
CA PRO A 12 8.88 3.40 -6.49
C PRO A 12 8.13 4.52 -5.76
N ILE A 13 8.33 4.65 -4.44
CA ILE A 13 7.68 5.69 -3.63
C ILE A 13 8.13 7.10 -4.06
N GLY A 14 9.44 7.28 -4.26
CA GLY A 14 10.00 8.51 -4.80
C GLY A 14 9.36 8.89 -6.13
N ARG A 15 9.23 7.94 -7.06
CA ARG A 15 8.58 8.16 -8.36
C ARG A 15 7.12 8.59 -8.25
N ILE A 16 6.36 8.07 -7.29
CA ILE A 16 4.97 8.50 -7.07
C ILE A 16 4.94 9.98 -6.67
N LEU A 17 5.82 10.39 -5.75
CA LEU A 17 5.90 11.79 -5.29
C LEU A 17 6.43 12.74 -6.38
N GLU A 18 7.41 12.30 -7.16
CA GLU A 18 7.94 13.06 -8.31
C GLU A 18 6.86 13.25 -9.40
N ASN A 19 6.12 12.20 -9.72
CA ASN A 19 4.99 12.27 -10.66
C ASN A 19 3.85 13.17 -10.16
N ALA A 20 3.72 13.33 -8.83
CA ALA A 20 2.82 14.29 -8.21
C ALA A 20 3.35 15.74 -8.23
N GLY A 21 4.55 15.98 -8.77
CA GLY A 21 5.14 17.30 -8.95
C GLY A 21 6.27 17.64 -7.98
N ALA A 22 6.71 16.72 -7.11
CA ALA A 22 7.84 16.97 -6.23
C ALA A 22 9.15 17.05 -7.05
N ARG A 23 9.86 18.17 -6.96
CA ARG A 23 11.17 18.33 -7.64
C ARG A 23 12.31 17.55 -6.97
N ARG A 24 12.21 17.35 -5.65
CA ARG A 24 13.16 16.60 -4.82
C ARG A 24 12.37 15.93 -3.70
N VAL A 25 12.78 14.73 -3.32
CA VAL A 25 12.16 13.95 -2.24
C VAL A 25 13.25 13.47 -1.30
N SER A 26 13.11 13.71 0.01
CA SER A 26 14.05 13.19 1.01
C SER A 26 13.82 11.72 1.27
N MET A 27 14.83 11.02 1.81
CA MET A 27 14.67 9.61 2.18
C MET A 27 13.59 9.42 3.23
N GLU A 28 13.49 10.34 4.19
CA GLU A 28 12.54 10.33 5.28
C GLU A 28 11.10 10.53 4.76
N ALA A 29 10.91 11.40 3.76
CA ALA A 29 9.62 11.58 3.11
C ALA A 29 9.18 10.31 2.36
N MET A 30 10.11 9.63 1.68
CA MET A 30 9.82 8.33 1.05
C MET A 30 9.47 7.27 2.10
N GLU A 31 10.20 7.21 3.22
CA GLU A 31 9.91 6.25 4.30
C GLU A 31 8.54 6.50 4.93
N ALA A 32 8.21 7.75 5.23
CA ALA A 32 6.92 8.12 5.79
C ALA A 32 5.77 7.79 4.82
N PHE A 33 5.91 8.14 3.54
CA PHE A 33 4.88 7.87 2.55
C PHE A 33 4.71 6.36 2.29
N ALA A 34 5.81 5.60 2.30
CA ALA A 34 5.75 4.13 2.23
C ALA A 34 4.93 3.56 3.39
N GLN A 35 5.19 4.00 4.63
CA GLN A 35 4.46 3.53 5.81
C GLN A 35 2.95 3.80 5.68
N PHE A 36 2.56 5.01 5.25
CA PHE A 36 1.13 5.32 5.04
C PHE A 36 0.47 4.44 3.98
N LEU A 37 1.17 4.16 2.86
CA LEU A 37 0.65 3.28 1.82
C LEU A 37 0.57 1.82 2.29
N GLU A 38 1.52 1.36 3.09
CA GLU A 38 1.53 0.02 3.67
C GLU A 38 0.39 -0.16 4.67
N ASP A 39 0.18 0.81 5.57
CA ASP A 39 -0.90 0.76 6.55
C ASP A 39 -2.27 0.74 5.84
N ARG A 40 -2.46 1.62 4.86
CA ARG A 40 -3.69 1.64 4.06
C ARG A 40 -3.85 0.37 3.23
N GLY A 41 -2.76 -0.14 2.67
CA GLY A 41 -2.73 -1.38 1.91
C GLY A 41 -3.11 -2.59 2.76
N ALA A 42 -2.67 -2.64 4.02
CA ALA A 42 -3.00 -3.69 4.97
C ALA A 42 -4.50 -3.72 5.28
N GLU A 43 -5.11 -2.58 5.56
CA GLU A 43 -6.56 -2.46 5.78
C GLU A 43 -7.37 -2.98 4.58
N ILE A 44 -6.97 -2.56 3.36
CA ILE A 44 -7.61 -2.97 2.12
C ILE A 44 -7.44 -4.49 1.92
N ALA A 45 -6.24 -5.02 2.16
CA ALA A 45 -5.94 -6.44 2.02
C ALA A 45 -6.79 -7.29 2.97
N GLU A 46 -6.90 -6.90 4.25
CA GLU A 46 -7.74 -7.60 5.22
C GLU A 46 -9.21 -7.60 4.81
N LYS A 47 -9.73 -6.48 4.32
CA LYS A 47 -11.11 -6.38 3.83
C LYS A 47 -11.31 -7.24 2.58
N ALA A 48 -10.39 -7.22 1.61
CA ALA A 48 -10.46 -8.05 0.41
C ALA A 48 -10.44 -9.55 0.74
N VAL A 49 -9.56 -9.97 1.66
CA VAL A 49 -9.53 -11.35 2.16
C VAL A 49 -10.84 -11.73 2.84
N ARG A 50 -11.43 -10.85 3.65
CA ARG A 50 -12.75 -11.09 4.25
C ARG A 50 -13.83 -11.27 3.18
N ILE A 51 -13.89 -10.42 2.16
CA ILE A 51 -14.88 -10.51 1.08
C ILE A 51 -14.76 -11.86 0.35
N ALA A 52 -13.54 -12.25 -0.01
CA ALA A 52 -13.28 -13.54 -0.67
C ALA A 52 -13.76 -14.71 0.20
N LYS A 53 -13.43 -14.68 1.50
CA LYS A 53 -13.85 -15.70 2.48
C LYS A 53 -15.37 -15.80 2.63
N HIS A 54 -16.08 -14.67 2.73
CA HIS A 54 -17.56 -14.66 2.79
C HIS A 54 -18.20 -15.22 1.51
N SER A 55 -17.48 -15.14 0.39
CA SER A 55 -17.90 -15.72 -0.90
C SER A 55 -17.49 -17.20 -1.06
N GLY A 56 -16.97 -17.84 0.00
CA GLY A 56 -16.49 -19.23 -0.02
C GLY A 56 -15.18 -19.46 -0.80
N ARG A 57 -14.51 -18.40 -1.25
CA ARG A 57 -13.26 -18.48 -2.02
C ARG A 57 -12.04 -18.37 -1.11
N LYS A 58 -10.98 -19.12 -1.45
CA LYS A 58 -9.64 -18.96 -0.84
C LYS A 58 -8.78 -17.96 -1.58
N THR A 59 -9.02 -17.79 -2.88
CA THR A 59 -8.30 -16.86 -3.76
C THR A 59 -9.00 -15.50 -3.76
N VAL A 60 -8.23 -14.44 -3.49
CA VAL A 60 -8.67 -13.05 -3.63
C VAL A 60 -8.62 -12.70 -5.12
N HIS A 61 -9.74 -12.20 -5.66
CA HIS A 61 -9.86 -11.70 -7.03
C HIS A 61 -9.92 -10.18 -7.05
N ASP A 62 -9.77 -9.57 -8.23
CA ASP A 62 -9.76 -8.12 -8.39
C ASP A 62 -11.06 -7.47 -7.89
N GLY A 63 -12.20 -8.14 -8.07
CA GLY A 63 -13.50 -7.69 -7.53
C GLY A 63 -13.49 -7.50 -6.01
N ASP A 64 -12.79 -8.35 -5.27
CA ASP A 64 -12.67 -8.24 -3.80
C ASP A 64 -11.88 -7.00 -3.41
N VAL A 65 -10.78 -6.73 -4.14
CA VAL A 65 -9.94 -5.55 -3.92
C VAL A 65 -10.70 -4.27 -4.27
N ARG A 66 -11.39 -4.24 -5.41
CA ARG A 66 -12.21 -3.08 -5.82
C ARG A 66 -13.33 -2.80 -4.83
N LEU A 67 -13.97 -3.84 -4.29
CA LEU A 67 -15.00 -3.69 -3.26
C LEU A 67 -14.38 -3.32 -1.90
N ALA A 68 -13.15 -3.73 -1.61
CA ALA A 68 -12.44 -3.33 -0.40
C ALA A 68 -12.06 -1.84 -0.38
N VAL A 69 -11.70 -1.29 -1.53
CA VAL A 69 -11.32 0.12 -1.69
C VAL A 69 -12.53 1.07 -1.64
N LYS A 70 -13.71 0.60 -2.05
CA LYS A 70 -14.99 1.31 -1.89
C LYS A 70 -15.42 1.37 -0.43
#